data_AF-A0A1H6XV07-F1
#
_entry.id   AF-A0A1H6XV07-F1
#
_cell.length_a   1.000
_cell.length_b   1.000
_cell.length_c   1.000
_cell.angle_alpha   90.00
_cell.angle_beta   90.00
_cell.angle_gamma   90.00
#
_symmetry.space_group_name_H-M   'P 1'
#
loop_
_entity.id
_entity.type
_entity.pdbx_description
1 polymer ?
#
loop_
_entity_poly.entity_id
_entity_poly.type
_entity_poly.pdbx_seq_one_letter_code
_entity_poly.pdbx_strand_id
1 'polypeptide(L)'
;MGNWLLKWNEVGEINLFVLFLFENLSLIVLSVLVGKIIESKNTVLFKKDVKWIVYTLIFNTIVTFFGYKLFYFGYIKFIFEVSFLSILIDLFLITIIMDLLMFVFHFFIHKINWLFAIHKKHHSHIETNVYSLYVLHPIEVVGFGSLWLVTIWSLHFNFYSVVIYLVLNLTYGVLGHMKKDVFPVFWTNNFLTKWISTTRFHNQHHLNLNNNFGFYFTFWDKIFKTYIEEKKTPN
;
A
#
# COMPACT_ATOMS: atom_id res chain seq x y z
N MET A 1 -3.24 -30.17 8.56
CA MET A 1 -4.46 -29.57 7.97
C MET A 1 -4.12 -29.27 6.51
N GLY A 2 -4.76 -29.94 5.55
CA GLY A 2 -4.48 -29.67 4.13
C GLY A 2 -4.70 -28.19 3.84
N ASN A 3 -3.79 -27.57 3.09
CA ASN A 3 -3.83 -26.15 2.81
C ASN A 3 -5.06 -25.85 1.93
N TRP A 4 -6.17 -25.45 2.55
CA TRP A 4 -7.47 -25.28 1.91
C TRP A 4 -7.44 -24.31 0.72
N LEU A 5 -6.46 -23.39 0.69
CA LEU A 5 -6.20 -22.51 -0.43
C LEU A 5 -5.85 -23.26 -1.72
N LEU A 6 -5.26 -24.45 -1.63
CA LEU A 6 -4.94 -25.27 -2.82
C LEU A 6 -6.21 -25.77 -3.52
N LYS A 7 -7.32 -25.94 -2.79
CA LYS A 7 -8.61 -26.33 -3.37
C LYS A 7 -9.18 -25.26 -4.29
N TRP A 8 -8.74 -24.00 -4.17
CA TRP A 8 -9.21 -22.93 -5.04
C TRP A 8 -8.82 -23.16 -6.51
N ASN A 9 -7.78 -23.94 -6.79
CA ASN A 9 -7.43 -24.26 -8.18
C ASN A 9 -8.49 -25.16 -8.84
N GLU A 10 -9.35 -25.83 -8.07
CA GLU A 10 -10.45 -26.66 -8.58
C GLU A 10 -11.58 -25.84 -9.21
N VAL A 11 -11.71 -24.54 -8.89
CA VAL A 11 -12.77 -23.70 -9.47
C VAL A 11 -12.50 -23.30 -10.92
N GLY A 12 -11.29 -23.55 -11.44
CA GLY A 12 -10.86 -23.17 -12.77
C GLY A 12 -10.30 -21.75 -12.86
N GLU A 13 -9.39 -21.51 -13.81
CA GLU A 13 -8.58 -20.28 -13.86
C GLU A 13 -9.40 -19.02 -14.09
N ILE A 14 -10.40 -19.08 -14.96
CA ILE A 14 -11.28 -17.93 -15.27
C ILE A 14 -12.08 -17.54 -14.02
N ASN A 15 -12.70 -18.52 -13.36
CA ASN A 15 -13.49 -18.26 -12.15
C ASN A 15 -12.63 -17.73 -11.02
N LEU A 16 -11.41 -18.25 -10.87
CA LEU A 16 -10.46 -17.77 -9.89
C LEU A 16 -10.03 -16.32 -10.17
N PHE A 17 -9.76 -15.98 -11.43
CA PHE A 17 -9.46 -14.59 -11.81
C PHE A 17 -10.63 -13.66 -11.52
N VAL A 18 -11.86 -14.07 -11.85
CA VAL A 18 -13.09 -13.31 -11.55
C VAL A 18 -13.26 -13.14 -10.04
N LEU A 19 -12.98 -14.15 -9.24
CA LEU A 19 -13.03 -14.08 -7.78
C LEU A 19 -12.03 -13.04 -7.23
N PHE A 20 -10.78 -13.06 -7.70
CA PHE A 20 -9.78 -12.05 -7.31
C PHE A 20 -10.12 -10.64 -7.82
N LEU A 21 -10.81 -10.53 -8.96
CA LEU A 21 -11.32 -9.25 -9.45
C LEU A 21 -12.37 -8.68 -8.49
N PHE A 22 -13.31 -9.51 -8.03
CA PHE A 22 -14.32 -9.12 -7.04
C PHE A 22 -13.70 -8.77 -5.69
N GLU A 23 -12.70 -9.52 -5.24
CA GLU A 23 -11.94 -9.22 -4.02
C GLU A 23 -11.31 -7.82 -4.11
N ASN A 24 -10.51 -7.55 -5.16
CA ASN A 24 -9.85 -6.27 -5.34
C ASN A 24 -10.85 -5.12 -5.52
N LEU A 25 -11.96 -5.34 -6.23
CA LEU A 25 -13.03 -4.36 -6.36
C LEU A 25 -13.65 -4.04 -5.00
N SER A 26 -13.89 -5.06 -4.17
CA SER A 26 -14.45 -4.89 -2.83
C SER A 26 -13.52 -4.08 -1.92
N LEU A 27 -12.20 -4.29 -2.03
CA LEU A 27 -11.22 -3.47 -1.30
C LEU A 27 -11.25 -2.01 -1.74
N ILE A 28 -11.34 -1.73 -3.05
CA ILE A 28 -11.47 -0.34 -3.55
C ILE A 28 -12.77 0.29 -3.03
N VAL A 29 -13.89 -0.43 -3.11
CA VAL A 29 -15.19 0.05 -2.63
C VAL A 29 -15.13 0.33 -1.12
N LEU A 30 -14.57 -0.58 -0.33
CA LEU A 30 -14.40 -0.41 1.11
C LEU A 30 -13.58 0.84 1.44
N SER A 31 -12.45 1.04 0.77
CA SER A 31 -11.63 2.25 0.92
C SER A 31 -12.42 3.51 0.63
N VAL A 32 -13.17 3.53 -0.47
CA VAL A 32 -14.02 4.67 -0.84
C VAL A 32 -15.11 4.92 0.21
N LEU A 33 -15.72 3.87 0.76
CA LEU A 33 -16.68 4.00 1.85
C LEU A 33 -16.04 4.62 3.10
N VAL A 34 -14.85 4.16 3.48
CA VAL A 34 -14.08 4.73 4.59
C VAL A 34 -13.77 6.22 4.34
N GLY A 35 -13.29 6.56 3.14
CA GLY A 35 -13.06 7.95 2.73
C GLY A 35 -14.33 8.80 2.82
N LYS A 36 -15.48 8.27 2.39
CA LYS A 36 -16.77 8.97 2.51
C LYS A 36 -17.21 9.18 3.95
N ILE A 37 -16.94 8.22 4.85
CA ILE A 37 -17.25 8.35 6.28
C ILE A 37 -16.38 9.44 6.92
N ILE A 38 -15.09 9.49 6.59
CA ILE A 38 -14.14 10.41 7.23
C ILE A 38 -14.18 11.82 6.62
N GLU A 39 -14.29 11.91 5.29
CA GLU A 39 -14.25 13.16 4.53
C GLU A 39 -15.10 13.13 3.24
N SER A 40 -16.41 12.94 3.41
CA SER A 40 -17.40 12.89 2.32
C SER A 40 -17.24 13.98 1.25
N LYS A 41 -17.00 15.24 1.66
CA LYS A 41 -16.86 16.38 0.75
C LYS A 41 -15.61 16.33 -0.13
N ASN A 42 -14.54 15.67 0.33
CA ASN A 42 -13.27 15.58 -0.38
C ASN A 42 -13.16 14.28 -1.20
N THR A 43 -13.99 13.28 -0.91
CA THR A 43 -14.04 11.99 -1.61
C THR A 43 -14.75 12.13 -2.98
N VAL A 44 -14.07 12.76 -3.93
CA VAL A 44 -14.58 13.08 -5.27
C VAL A 44 -13.89 12.23 -6.33
N LEU A 45 -14.68 11.52 -7.13
CA LEU A 45 -14.20 10.80 -8.31
C LEU A 45 -14.25 11.69 -9.54
N PHE A 46 -13.09 12.00 -10.13
CA PHE A 46 -13.05 12.70 -11.41
C PHE A 46 -13.17 11.71 -12.58
N LYS A 47 -13.92 12.08 -13.62
CA LYS A 47 -14.12 11.25 -14.82
C LYS A 47 -12.81 10.82 -15.48
N LYS A 48 -11.80 11.71 -15.48
CA LYS A 48 -10.46 11.46 -16.03
C LYS A 48 -9.70 10.33 -15.32
N ASP A 49 -10.07 10.00 -14.09
CA ASP A 49 -9.36 9.05 -13.24
C ASP A 49 -9.95 7.65 -13.28
N VAL A 50 -11.21 7.50 -13.73
CA VAL A 50 -11.92 6.22 -13.87
C VAL A 50 -11.08 5.19 -14.62
N LYS A 51 -10.48 5.59 -15.75
CA LYS A 51 -9.62 4.71 -16.55
C LYS A 51 -8.44 4.16 -15.75
N TRP A 52 -7.79 5.00 -14.94
CA TRP A 52 -6.62 4.61 -14.15
C TRP A 52 -7.01 3.71 -12.98
N ILE A 53 -8.14 3.98 -12.35
CA ILE A 53 -8.69 3.12 -11.28
C ILE A 53 -9.02 1.73 -11.83
N VAL A 54 -9.61 1.65 -13.03
CA VAL A 54 -9.89 0.38 -13.72
C VAL A 54 -8.59 -0.36 -14.04
N TYR A 55 -7.55 0.35 -14.50
CA TYR A 55 -6.23 -0.25 -14.70
C TYR A 55 -5.64 -0.79 -13.40
N THR A 56 -5.67 -0.01 -12.32
CA THR A 56 -5.20 -0.46 -11.01
C THR A 56 -5.95 -1.71 -10.55
N LEU A 57 -7.28 -1.76 -10.71
CA LEU A 57 -8.09 -2.94 -10.39
C LEU A 57 -7.62 -4.18 -11.18
N ILE A 58 -7.47 -4.06 -12.50
CA ILE A 58 -7.07 -5.18 -13.37
C ILE A 58 -5.65 -5.65 -13.02
N PHE A 59 -4.69 -4.73 -12.88
CA PHE A 59 -3.30 -5.08 -12.64
C PHE A 59 -3.08 -5.62 -11.21
N ASN A 60 -3.77 -5.10 -10.20
CA ASN A 60 -3.78 -5.73 -8.88
C ASN A 60 -4.36 -7.15 -8.94
N THR A 61 -5.44 -7.36 -9.70
CA THR A 61 -6.00 -8.70 -9.89
C THR A 61 -5.00 -9.66 -10.54
N ILE A 62 -4.23 -9.19 -11.54
CA ILE A 62 -3.15 -9.97 -12.15
C ILE A 62 -2.06 -10.31 -11.12
N VAL A 63 -1.65 -9.34 -10.29
CA VAL A 63 -0.65 -9.56 -9.22
C VAL A 63 -1.17 -10.59 -8.20
N THR A 64 -2.42 -10.47 -7.74
CA THR A 64 -3.05 -11.43 -6.81
C THR A 64 -3.12 -12.82 -7.43
N PHE A 65 -3.58 -12.93 -8.67
CA PHE A 65 -3.67 -14.21 -9.38
C PHE A 65 -2.29 -14.85 -9.56
N PHE A 66 -1.28 -14.06 -9.95
CA PHE A 66 0.08 -14.54 -10.10
C PHE A 66 0.69 -14.98 -8.76
N GLY A 67 0.47 -14.20 -7.69
CA GLY A 67 0.86 -14.59 -6.33
C GLY A 67 0.23 -15.89 -5.87
N TYR A 68 -1.06 -16.08 -6.15
CA TYR A 68 -1.73 -17.35 -5.90
C TYR A 68 -1.11 -18.50 -6.69
N LYS A 69 -0.78 -18.31 -7.97
CA LYS A 69 -0.12 -19.35 -8.78
C LYS A 69 1.26 -19.70 -8.25
N LEU A 70 2.06 -18.70 -7.84
CA LEU A 70 3.35 -18.93 -7.18
C LEU A 70 3.18 -19.75 -5.89
N PHE A 71 2.15 -19.46 -5.10
CA PHE A 71 1.80 -20.25 -3.92
C PHE A 71 1.35 -21.68 -4.29
N TYR A 72 0.48 -21.84 -5.29
CA TYR A 72 -0.03 -23.13 -5.74
C TYR A 72 1.08 -24.07 -6.23
N PHE A 73 2.06 -23.54 -6.97
CA PHE A 73 3.24 -24.27 -7.43
C PHE A 73 4.32 -24.44 -6.34
N GLY A 74 4.10 -23.92 -5.14
CA GLY A 74 4.99 -24.10 -3.99
C GLY A 74 6.21 -23.18 -3.95
N TYR A 75 6.25 -22.13 -4.77
CA TYR A 75 7.27 -21.08 -4.69
C TYR A 75 7.05 -20.16 -3.49
N ILE A 76 5.79 -19.82 -3.19
CA ILE A 76 5.40 -19.11 -1.96
C ILE A 76 4.84 -20.14 -0.98
N LYS A 77 5.27 -20.06 0.28
CA LYS A 77 4.81 -20.97 1.35
C LYS A 77 4.39 -20.15 2.55
N PHE A 78 3.24 -20.52 3.12
CA PHE A 78 2.73 -19.92 4.35
C PHE A 78 2.77 -20.90 5.51
N ILE A 79 3.08 -20.37 6.69
CA ILE A 79 2.98 -21.08 7.97
C ILE A 79 1.57 -20.83 8.53
N PHE A 80 0.87 -21.88 8.97
CA PHE A 80 -0.50 -21.78 9.51
C PHE A 80 -0.55 -21.98 11.03
N GLU A 81 0.47 -21.49 11.73
CA GLU A 81 0.53 -21.57 13.19
C GLU A 81 -0.30 -20.45 13.83
N VAL A 82 -1.00 -20.73 14.93
CA VAL A 82 -1.83 -19.74 15.64
C VAL A 82 -1.08 -19.12 16.84
N SER A 83 0.25 -19.24 16.88
CA SER A 83 1.08 -18.66 17.94
C SER A 83 1.11 -17.14 17.82
N PHE A 84 0.64 -16.46 18.87
CA PHE A 84 0.63 -15.00 18.93
C PHE A 84 2.02 -14.39 18.70
N LEU A 85 3.06 -15.00 19.28
CA LEU A 85 4.43 -14.51 19.13
C LEU A 85 4.94 -14.67 17.69
N SER A 86 4.68 -15.83 17.05
CA SER A 86 5.02 -16.05 15.64
C SER A 86 4.32 -15.03 14.76
N ILE A 87 3.01 -14.81 14.97
CA ILE A 87 2.22 -13.86 14.20
C ILE A 87 2.80 -12.44 14.34
N LEU A 88 3.12 -12.02 15.57
CA LEU A 88 3.64 -10.68 15.84
C LEU A 88 5.04 -10.46 15.24
N ILE A 89 5.93 -11.44 15.33
CA ILE A 89 7.28 -11.37 14.75
C ILE A 89 7.18 -11.24 13.22
N ASP A 90 6.40 -12.10 12.58
CA ASP A 90 6.26 -12.08 11.12
C ASP A 90 5.57 -10.80 10.63
N LEU A 91 4.57 -10.30 11.37
CA LEU A 91 3.92 -9.03 11.06
C LEU A 91 4.92 -7.87 11.13
N PHE A 92 5.75 -7.83 12.18
CA PHE A 92 6.79 -6.81 12.32
C PHE A 92 7.81 -6.89 11.18
N LEU A 93 8.28 -8.10 10.86
CA LEU A 93 9.24 -8.33 9.77
C LEU A 93 8.69 -7.92 8.41
N ILE A 94 7.49 -8.37 8.03
CA ILE A 94 6.84 -7.98 6.77
C ILE A 94 6.70 -6.46 6.72
N THR A 95 6.25 -5.83 7.81
CA THR A 95 6.04 -4.38 7.84
C THR A 95 7.35 -3.61 7.61
N ILE A 96 8.44 -3.97 8.30
CA ILE A 96 9.74 -3.29 8.14
C ILE A 96 10.36 -3.54 6.76
N ILE A 97 10.29 -4.78 6.26
CA ILE A 97 10.83 -5.12 4.93
C ILE A 97 10.06 -4.36 3.85
N MET A 98 8.74 -4.39 3.89
CA MET A 98 7.91 -3.68 2.93
C MET A 98 8.09 -2.17 3.02
N ASP A 99 8.21 -1.61 4.22
CA ASP A 99 8.49 -0.17 4.39
C ASP A 99 9.80 0.24 3.71
N LEU A 100 10.87 -0.54 3.92
CA LEU A 100 12.16 -0.31 3.27
C LEU A 100 12.05 -0.41 1.75
N LEU A 101 11.43 -1.47 1.24
CA LEU A 101 11.29 -1.69 -0.20
C LEU A 101 10.46 -0.59 -0.86
N MET A 102 9.36 -0.17 -0.22
CA MET A 102 8.54 0.94 -0.69
C MET A 102 9.31 2.26 -0.64
N PHE A 103 10.03 2.56 0.44
CA PHE A 103 10.89 3.75 0.51
C PHE A 103 11.92 3.76 -0.62
N VAL A 104 12.63 2.66 -0.84
CA VAL A 104 13.66 2.54 -1.88
C VAL A 104 13.05 2.73 -3.26
N PHE A 105 11.94 2.02 -3.55
CA PHE A 105 11.26 2.14 -4.83
C PHE A 105 10.74 3.55 -5.06
N HIS A 106 10.13 4.17 -4.05
CA HIS A 106 9.59 5.51 -4.12
C HIS A 106 10.70 6.58 -4.26
N PHE A 107 11.82 6.42 -3.57
CA PHE A 107 12.97 7.29 -3.77
C PHE A 107 13.48 7.20 -5.22
N PHE A 108 13.69 5.99 -5.74
CA PHE A 108 14.20 5.81 -7.10
C PHE A 108 13.20 6.20 -8.19
N ILE A 109 11.90 5.99 -7.97
CA ILE A 109 10.87 6.37 -8.94
C ILE A 109 10.86 7.90 -9.15
N HIS A 110 11.23 8.67 -8.13
CA HIS A 110 11.39 10.12 -8.22
C HIS A 110 12.73 10.59 -8.80
N LYS A 111 13.81 9.80 -8.63
CA LYS A 111 15.16 10.19 -9.09
C LYS A 111 15.48 9.75 -10.52
N ILE A 112 14.79 8.74 -11.04
CA ILE A 112 15.03 8.20 -12.38
C ILE A 112 13.99 8.78 -13.36
N ASN A 113 14.42 9.58 -14.34
CA ASN A 113 13.53 10.37 -15.20
C ASN A 113 12.37 9.59 -15.85
N TRP A 114 12.65 8.41 -16.40
CA TRP A 114 11.61 7.62 -17.08
C TRP A 114 10.63 6.98 -16.09
N LEU A 115 11.09 6.61 -14.89
CA LEU A 115 10.24 6.16 -13.80
C LEU A 115 9.40 7.30 -13.24
N PHE A 116 9.97 8.50 -13.12
CA PHE A 116 9.21 9.67 -12.68
C PHE A 116 8.13 10.04 -13.69
N ALA A 117 8.38 9.90 -15.00
CA ALA A 117 7.36 10.12 -16.02
C ALA A 117 6.12 9.23 -15.84
N ILE A 118 6.33 8.01 -15.34
CA ILE A 118 5.28 7.06 -14.98
C ILE A 118 4.55 7.56 -13.72
N HIS A 119 5.29 7.84 -12.65
CA HIS A 119 4.76 8.26 -11.35
C HIS A 119 4.10 9.65 -11.36
N LYS A 120 4.42 10.48 -12.35
CA LYS A 120 3.83 11.82 -12.52
C LYS A 120 2.30 11.79 -12.59
N LYS A 121 1.71 10.70 -13.08
CA LYS A 121 0.24 10.57 -13.10
C LYS A 121 -0.34 10.49 -11.68
N HIS A 122 0.31 9.76 -10.77
CA HIS A 122 -0.05 9.75 -9.36
C HIS A 122 0.01 11.16 -8.76
N HIS A 123 1.10 11.88 -9.01
CA HIS A 123 1.31 13.27 -8.61
C HIS A 123 0.44 14.31 -9.32
N SER A 124 -0.42 13.91 -10.26
CA SER A 124 -1.42 14.83 -10.82
C SER A 124 -2.53 15.18 -9.83
N HIS A 125 -2.58 14.48 -8.68
CA HIS A 125 -3.48 14.70 -7.56
C HIS A 125 -2.79 15.51 -6.45
N ILE A 126 -2.56 16.80 -6.69
CA ILE A 126 -1.92 17.70 -5.71
C ILE A 126 -2.73 17.77 -4.42
N GLU A 127 -4.07 17.84 -4.53
CA GLU A 127 -4.97 17.58 -3.41
C GLU A 127 -5.41 16.12 -3.49
N THR A 128 -4.83 15.29 -2.62
CA THR A 128 -5.15 13.87 -2.56
C THR A 128 -6.54 13.64 -1.95
N ASN A 129 -7.11 12.51 -2.32
CA ASN A 129 -8.27 11.90 -1.69
C ASN A 129 -8.14 10.37 -1.88
N VAL A 130 -9.06 9.59 -1.30
CA VAL A 130 -9.00 8.12 -1.36
C VAL A 130 -8.92 7.53 -2.78
N TYR A 131 -9.43 8.21 -3.82
CA TYR A 131 -9.29 7.72 -5.20
C TYR A 131 -7.85 7.84 -5.71
N SER A 132 -7.10 8.82 -5.20
CA SER A 132 -5.70 9.09 -5.58
C SER A 132 -4.79 7.89 -5.31
N LEU A 133 -5.12 7.09 -4.28
CA LEU A 133 -4.47 5.80 -3.99
C LEU A 133 -4.52 4.83 -5.18
N TYR A 134 -5.57 4.91 -6.00
CA TYR A 134 -5.83 4.01 -7.12
C TYR A 134 -5.55 4.63 -8.49
N VAL A 135 -5.12 5.88 -8.53
CA VAL A 135 -4.72 6.57 -9.76
C VAL A 135 -3.22 6.36 -9.96
N LEU A 136 -2.88 5.15 -10.40
CA LEU A 136 -1.52 4.69 -10.65
C LEU A 136 -1.36 4.25 -12.10
N HIS A 137 -0.17 4.44 -12.65
CA HIS A 137 0.16 3.82 -13.92
C HIS A 137 0.32 2.29 -13.73
N PRO A 138 -0.08 1.45 -14.70
CA PRO A 138 0.05 -0.02 -14.59
C PRO A 138 1.42 -0.53 -14.16
N ILE A 139 2.49 0.10 -14.64
CA ILE A 139 3.87 -0.24 -14.25
C ILE A 139 4.13 0.00 -12.75
N GLU A 140 3.52 1.03 -12.15
CA GLU A 140 3.63 1.27 -10.70
C GLU A 140 2.90 0.18 -9.93
N VAL A 141 1.70 -0.19 -10.37
CA VAL A 141 0.89 -1.25 -9.76
C VAL A 141 1.66 -2.57 -9.75
N VAL A 142 2.24 -2.95 -10.90
CA VAL A 142 3.10 -4.15 -11.01
C VAL A 142 4.38 -4.00 -10.19
N GLY A 143 4.98 -2.81 -10.16
CA GLY A 143 6.19 -2.52 -9.38
C GLY A 143 5.97 -2.76 -7.89
N PHE A 144 5.00 -2.08 -7.27
CA PHE A 144 4.63 -2.29 -5.87
C PHE A 144 4.15 -3.73 -5.61
N GLY A 145 3.37 -4.30 -6.53
CA GLY A 145 2.94 -5.70 -6.47
C GLY A 145 4.12 -6.68 -6.48
N SER A 146 5.18 -6.39 -7.23
CA SER A 146 6.39 -7.22 -7.29
C SER A 146 7.20 -7.13 -6.00
N LEU A 147 7.28 -5.96 -5.35
CA LEU A 147 7.89 -5.84 -4.02
C LEU A 147 7.18 -6.73 -3.00
N TRP A 148 5.84 -6.74 -3.04
CA TRP A 148 5.01 -7.62 -2.23
C TRP A 148 5.31 -9.09 -2.49
N LEU A 149 5.25 -9.52 -3.76
CA LEU A 149 5.48 -10.91 -4.13
C LEU A 149 6.90 -11.39 -3.80
N VAL A 150 7.93 -10.57 -4.04
CA VAL A 150 9.32 -10.88 -3.67
C VAL A 150 9.45 -11.05 -2.16
N THR A 151 8.77 -10.23 -1.36
CA THR A 151 8.81 -10.33 0.10
C THR A 151 8.27 -11.67 0.58
N ILE A 152 7.05 -12.05 0.19
CA ILE A 152 6.43 -13.31 0.61
C ILE A 152 7.02 -14.56 -0.09
N TRP A 153 7.75 -14.37 -1.19
CA TRP A 153 8.52 -15.43 -1.82
C TRP A 153 9.85 -15.69 -1.08
N SER A 154 10.53 -14.63 -0.65
CA SER A 154 11.87 -14.74 -0.03
C SER A 154 11.83 -15.36 1.36
N LEU A 155 10.73 -15.18 2.09
CA LEU A 155 10.56 -15.64 3.47
C LEU A 155 9.21 -16.35 3.62
N HIS A 156 9.19 -17.42 4.41
CA HIS A 156 7.96 -18.15 4.71
C HIS A 156 7.27 -17.51 5.91
N PHE A 157 6.33 -16.61 5.66
CA PHE A 157 5.60 -15.93 6.72
C PHE A 157 4.37 -16.71 7.18
N ASN A 158 3.95 -16.41 8.40
CA ASN A 158 2.66 -16.80 8.92
C ASN A 158 1.52 -16.19 8.08
N PHE A 159 0.55 -17.04 7.71
CA PHE A 159 -0.60 -16.64 6.91
C PHE A 159 -1.41 -15.51 7.58
N TYR A 160 -1.61 -15.58 8.90
CA TYR A 160 -2.37 -14.57 9.62
C TYR A 160 -1.64 -13.22 9.65
N SER A 161 -0.30 -13.23 9.76
CA SER A 161 0.51 -12.01 9.67
C SER A 161 0.40 -11.35 8.31
N VAL A 162 0.41 -12.15 7.23
CA VAL A 162 0.19 -11.66 5.86
C VAL A 162 -1.17 -11.00 5.72
N VAL A 163 -2.24 -11.62 6.22
CA VAL A 163 -3.59 -11.04 6.17
C VAL A 163 -3.67 -9.74 6.97
N ILE A 164 -3.13 -9.72 8.20
CA ILE A 164 -3.11 -8.50 9.04
C ILE A 164 -2.29 -7.40 8.37
N TYR A 165 -1.14 -7.75 7.77
CA TYR A 165 -0.32 -6.80 7.03
C TYR A 165 -1.07 -6.20 5.84
N LEU A 166 -1.80 -7.00 5.05
CA LEU A 166 -2.57 -6.50 3.91
C LEU A 166 -3.66 -5.50 4.36
N VAL A 167 -4.31 -5.76 5.50
CA VAL A 167 -5.27 -4.82 6.11
C VAL A 167 -4.56 -3.54 6.58
N LEU A 168 -3.42 -3.66 7.25
CA LEU A 168 -2.63 -2.52 7.71
C LEU A 168 -2.12 -1.68 6.53
N ASN A 169 -1.66 -2.32 5.47
CA ASN A 169 -1.19 -1.68 4.25
C ASN A 169 -2.30 -0.90 3.55
N LEU A 170 -3.48 -1.51 3.37
CA LEU A 170 -4.64 -0.82 2.81
C LEU A 170 -5.05 0.37 3.70
N THR A 171 -5.07 0.17 5.02
CA THR A 171 -5.42 1.22 5.98
C THR A 171 -4.48 2.41 5.86
N TYR A 172 -3.16 2.19 5.88
CA TYR A 172 -2.18 3.27 5.72
C TYR A 172 -2.23 3.91 4.33
N GLY A 173 -2.46 3.14 3.27
CA GLY A 173 -2.65 3.67 1.93
C GLY A 173 -3.85 4.61 1.86
N VAL A 174 -4.96 4.25 2.50
CA VAL A 174 -6.15 5.08 2.58
C VAL A 174 -5.89 6.33 3.41
N LEU A 175 -5.35 6.19 4.62
CA LEU A 175 -5.04 7.31 5.51
C LEU A 175 -4.04 8.30 4.88
N GLY A 176 -2.98 7.80 4.24
CA GLY A 176 -1.96 8.62 3.60
C GLY A 176 -2.48 9.48 2.45
N HIS A 177 -3.57 9.08 1.80
CA HIS A 177 -4.16 9.82 0.68
C HIS A 177 -5.43 10.60 1.05
N MET A 178 -5.80 10.68 2.32
CA MET A 178 -6.89 11.58 2.72
C MET A 178 -6.45 13.03 2.65
N LYS A 179 -7.39 13.95 2.42
CA LYS A 179 -7.12 15.38 2.55
C LYS A 179 -7.06 15.80 4.01
N LYS A 180 -7.97 15.26 4.83
CA LYS A 180 -8.04 15.52 6.27
C LYS A 180 -7.00 14.69 7.02
N ASP A 181 -6.15 15.37 7.79
CA ASP A 181 -5.28 14.66 8.73
C ASP A 181 -6.09 14.07 9.89
N VAL A 182 -6.02 12.76 10.05
CA VAL A 182 -6.70 12.01 11.12
C VAL A 182 -5.81 11.78 12.33
N PHE A 183 -4.53 12.13 12.25
CA PHE A 183 -3.57 11.92 13.34
C PHE A 183 -3.66 13.07 14.37
N PRO A 184 -3.51 12.79 15.68
CA PRO A 184 -3.50 13.83 16.71
C PRO A 184 -2.36 14.83 16.54
N VAL A 185 -2.55 16.09 16.96
CA VAL A 185 -1.53 17.15 16.86
C VAL A 185 -0.20 16.81 17.54
N PHE A 186 -0.23 16.01 18.61
CA PHE A 186 0.98 15.59 19.31
C PHE A 186 1.78 14.50 18.57
N TRP A 187 1.19 13.85 17.56
CA TRP A 187 1.74 12.62 16.97
C TRP A 187 3.15 12.82 16.41
N THR A 188 3.41 13.95 15.77
CA THR A 188 4.73 14.24 15.18
C THR A 188 5.73 14.88 16.15
N ASN A 189 5.28 15.30 17.34
CA ASN A 189 6.14 15.85 18.40
C ASN A 189 6.48 14.84 19.50
N ASN A 190 5.70 13.77 19.64
CA ASN A 190 5.91 12.76 20.67
C ASN A 190 7.09 11.84 20.32
N PHE A 191 7.94 11.56 21.31
CA PHE A 191 9.18 10.80 21.12
C PHE A 191 8.98 9.40 20.51
N LEU A 192 7.85 8.75 20.80
CA LEU A 192 7.51 7.40 20.33
C LEU A 192 6.87 7.45 18.93
N THR A 193 5.94 8.37 18.69
CA THR A 193 5.13 8.38 17.45
C THR A 193 5.72 9.23 16.34
N LYS A 194 6.71 10.10 16.60
CA LYS A 194 7.39 10.95 15.59
C LYS A 194 8.09 10.16 14.46
N TRP A 195 8.16 8.85 14.58
CA TRP A 195 8.77 7.96 13.59
C TRP A 195 7.74 7.33 12.67
N ILE A 196 6.45 7.49 12.95
CA ILE A 196 5.34 6.96 12.17
C ILE A 196 4.85 8.07 11.24
N SER A 197 4.65 7.73 9.96
CA SER A 197 4.13 8.66 8.95
C SER A 197 2.68 9.04 9.26
N THR A 198 2.23 10.14 8.67
CA THR A 198 0.88 10.69 8.83
C THR A 198 0.26 10.96 7.47
N THR A 199 -1.02 11.31 7.46
CA THR A 199 -1.69 11.89 6.29
C THR A 199 -0.93 13.11 5.77
N ARG A 200 -0.53 14.00 6.69
CA ARG A 200 0.20 15.22 6.37
C ARG A 200 1.56 14.93 5.75
N PHE A 201 2.26 13.90 6.23
CA PHE A 201 3.56 13.49 5.71
C PHE A 201 3.51 13.18 4.21
N HIS A 202 2.55 12.36 3.77
CA HIS A 202 2.38 12.00 2.35
C HIS A 202 1.78 13.14 1.52
N ASN A 203 0.86 13.92 2.08
CA ASN A 203 0.36 15.11 1.38
C ASN A 203 1.46 16.15 1.12
N GLN A 204 2.40 16.32 2.06
CA GLN A 204 3.57 17.17 1.84
C GLN A 204 4.51 16.62 0.76
N HIS A 205 4.57 15.30 0.59
CA HIS A 205 5.31 14.66 -0.50
C HIS A 205 4.70 15.01 -1.88
N HIS A 206 3.37 14.96 -2.02
CA HIS A 206 2.67 15.40 -3.24
C HIS A 206 2.91 16.88 -3.58
N LEU A 207 3.25 17.70 -2.58
CA LEU A 207 3.65 19.10 -2.76
C LEU A 207 5.16 19.28 -3.00
N ASN A 208 5.99 18.40 -2.43
CA ASN A 208 7.44 18.47 -2.46
C ASN A 208 8.01 17.14 -2.97
N LEU A 209 8.08 17.01 -4.31
CA LEU A 209 8.45 15.79 -5.03
C LEU A 209 9.85 15.21 -4.73
N ASN A 210 10.63 15.83 -3.85
CA ASN A 210 11.98 15.41 -3.50
C ASN A 210 12.12 14.92 -2.05
N ASN A 211 11.01 14.80 -1.33
CA ASN A 211 11.00 14.60 0.11
C ASN A 211 9.92 13.62 0.56
N ASN A 212 10.03 13.11 1.79
CA ASN A 212 9.02 12.29 2.46
C ASN A 212 8.60 11.04 1.64
N PHE A 213 9.55 10.17 1.31
CA PHE A 213 9.31 8.97 0.49
C PHE A 213 8.82 7.75 1.27
N GLY A 214 8.96 7.74 2.60
CA GLY A 214 8.54 6.63 3.46
C GLY A 214 7.03 6.39 3.41
N PHE A 215 6.60 5.18 3.77
CA PHE A 215 5.18 4.81 3.71
C PHE A 215 4.55 4.69 5.11
N TYR A 216 5.06 3.81 5.97
CA TYR A 216 4.61 3.69 7.36
C TYR A 216 5.48 4.50 8.32
N PHE A 217 6.77 4.61 8.01
CA PHE A 217 7.72 5.24 8.90
C PHE A 217 8.52 6.35 8.23
N THR A 218 8.91 7.34 9.04
CA THR A 218 9.71 8.50 8.60
C THR A 218 11.21 8.28 8.78
N PHE A 219 11.63 7.15 9.35
CA PHE A 219 13.02 6.98 9.78
C PHE A 219 13.97 6.85 8.58
N TRP A 220 13.55 6.20 7.49
CA TRP A 220 14.31 6.16 6.25
C TRP A 220 14.56 7.58 5.71
N ASP A 221 13.53 8.42 5.66
CA ASP A 221 13.69 9.80 5.23
C ASP A 221 14.65 10.62 6.10
N LYS A 222 14.70 10.34 7.40
CA LYS A 222 15.65 10.99 8.32
C LYS A 222 17.08 10.50 8.07
N ILE A 223 17.27 9.21 7.81
CA ILE A 223 18.57 8.62 7.49
C ILE A 223 19.10 9.16 6.15
N PHE A 224 18.25 9.20 5.12
CA PHE A 224 18.60 9.64 3.77
C PHE A 224 18.47 11.16 3.57
N LYS A 225 18.12 11.91 4.63
CA LYS A 225 17.97 13.38 4.63
C LYS A 225 16.94 13.89 3.60
N THR A 226 15.87 13.14 3.40
CA THR A 226 14.72 13.49 2.56
C THR A 226 13.50 13.92 3.38
N TYR A 227 13.58 13.89 4.71
CA TYR A 227 12.52 14.32 5.62
C TYR A 227 12.33 15.84 5.59
N ILE A 228 11.10 16.32 5.41
CA ILE A 228 10.70 17.70 5.68
C ILE A 228 10.08 17.77 7.07
N GLU A 229 10.58 18.67 7.89
CA GLU A 229 9.93 18.99 9.16
C GLU A 229 8.53 19.56 8.91
N GLU A 230 7.53 18.91 9.50
CA GLU A 230 6.20 19.44 9.47
C GLU A 230 6.15 20.74 10.29
N LYS A 231 5.91 21.88 9.62
CA LYS A 231 5.78 23.16 10.31
C LYS A 231 4.68 23.06 11.37
N LYS A 232 5.00 23.53 12.59
CA LYS A 232 4.02 23.73 13.66
C LYS A 232 2.94 24.67 13.13
N THR A 233 1.74 24.15 12.88
CA THR A 233 0.56 25.02 12.78
C THR A 233 0.41 25.65 14.17
N PRO A 234 0.40 26.99 14.29
CA PRO A 234 0.04 27.63 15.55
C PRO A 234 -1.35 27.13 15.97
N ASN A 235 -1.49 26.81 17.26
CA ASN A 235 -2.80 26.53 17.86
C ASN A 235 -3.74 27.72 17.70
#